data_AF-A0A9E2CHR5-F1
#
_entry.id   AF-A0A9E2CHR5-F1
#
_cell.length_a   1.000
_cell.length_b   1.000
_cell.length_c   1.000
_cell.angle_alpha   90.00
_cell.angle_beta   90.00
_cell.angle_gamma   90.00
#
_symmetry.space_group_name_H-M   'P 1'
#
loop_
_entity.id
_entity.type
_entity.pdbx_description
1 polymer ?
#
loop_
_entity_poly.entity_id
_entity_poly.type
_entity_poly.pdbx_seq_one_letter_code
_entity_poly.pdbx_strand_id
1 'polypeptide(L)'
;MEDKPAKSMQDVARHVGKYPEHAFHFVREGLSYSAETVHGKETDAHRLLQHFLAMYHLDWSDLVSRYHAGSLPEPVVEAINAAGGRENLNRHVDGRQLCWGLRDYSLQRWGLLARTVLESWKVTSTGDFGRIVFGFIELDMMQKQADDKLEDFEDVYSFDDAFEKGFHLGWSESPGNESE
;
A
#
# COMPACT_ATOMS: atom_id res chain seq x y z
N MET A 1 5.42 -33.14 7.11
CA MET A 1 5.13 -31.71 7.26
C MET A 1 3.70 -31.52 6.78
N GLU A 2 2.77 -31.21 7.68
CA GLU A 2 1.39 -30.88 7.30
C GLU A 2 1.42 -29.60 6.48
N ASP A 3 0.98 -29.69 5.23
CA ASP A 3 0.80 -28.56 4.34
C ASP A 3 -0.43 -27.79 4.83
N LYS A 4 -0.22 -26.85 5.77
CA LYS A 4 -1.29 -25.96 6.22
C LYS A 4 -1.80 -25.22 4.97
N PRO A 5 -3.10 -25.25 4.67
CA PRO A 5 -3.62 -24.54 3.50
C PRO A 5 -3.24 -23.06 3.59
N ALA A 6 -2.79 -22.50 2.46
CA ALA A 6 -2.46 -21.09 2.38
C ALA A 6 -3.67 -20.26 2.82
N LYS A 7 -3.46 -19.36 3.80
CA LYS A 7 -4.52 -18.52 4.37
C LYS A 7 -5.11 -17.65 3.26
N SER A 8 -6.43 -17.65 3.13
CA SER A 8 -7.17 -16.97 2.08
C SER A 8 -7.69 -15.61 2.53
N MET A 9 -8.12 -14.78 1.58
CA MET A 9 -8.74 -13.48 1.88
C MET A 9 -10.01 -13.62 2.73
N GLN A 10 -10.73 -14.72 2.56
CA GLN A 10 -11.90 -15.07 3.37
C GLN A 10 -11.52 -15.39 4.82
N ASP A 11 -10.36 -15.99 5.04
CA ASP A 11 -9.88 -16.28 6.39
C ASP A 11 -9.55 -14.99 7.14
N VAL A 12 -8.93 -14.02 6.46
CA VAL A 12 -8.68 -12.67 7.03
C VAL A 12 -10.00 -11.96 7.34
N ALA A 13 -10.94 -11.96 6.38
CA ALA A 13 -12.22 -11.33 6.58
C ALA A 13 -13.02 -11.95 7.73
N ARG A 14 -12.98 -13.29 7.88
CA ARG A 14 -13.58 -13.99 9.02
C ARG A 14 -12.90 -13.69 10.34
N HIS A 15 -11.56 -13.62 10.35
CA HIS A 15 -10.77 -13.35 11.54
C HIS A 15 -11.01 -11.93 12.07
N VAL A 16 -10.96 -10.92 11.20
CA VAL A 16 -11.20 -9.52 11.59
C VAL A 16 -12.69 -9.25 11.83
N GLY A 17 -13.59 -9.89 11.09
CA GLY A 17 -15.04 -9.87 11.27
C GLY A 17 -15.76 -8.54 10.96
N LYS A 18 -15.04 -7.41 10.93
CA LYS A 18 -15.61 -6.08 10.70
C LYS A 18 -15.86 -5.77 9.22
N TYR A 19 -14.97 -6.20 8.33
CA TYR A 19 -14.97 -5.80 6.92
C TYR A 19 -15.28 -7.00 5.99
N PRO A 20 -15.94 -6.77 4.84
CA PRO A 20 -16.16 -7.83 3.86
C PRO A 20 -14.87 -8.18 3.11
N GLU A 21 -14.83 -9.36 2.49
CA GLU A 21 -13.71 -9.85 1.66
C GLU A 21 -13.23 -8.83 0.62
N HIS A 22 -14.17 -8.12 -0.02
CA HIS A 22 -13.88 -7.09 -1.02
C HIS A 22 -12.98 -5.96 -0.49
N ALA A 23 -13.11 -5.60 0.79
CA ALA A 23 -12.26 -4.56 1.41
C ALA A 23 -10.79 -5.02 1.50
N PHE A 24 -10.57 -6.30 1.82
CA PHE A 24 -9.23 -6.90 1.87
C PHE A 24 -8.60 -6.98 0.47
N HIS A 25 -9.37 -7.39 -0.54
CA HIS A 25 -8.90 -7.34 -1.92
C HIS A 25 -8.51 -5.93 -2.36
N PHE A 26 -9.36 -4.95 -2.04
CA PHE A 26 -9.08 -3.55 -2.34
C PHE A 26 -7.78 -3.07 -1.68
N VAL A 27 -7.58 -3.32 -0.38
CA VAL A 27 -6.35 -2.90 0.31
C VAL A 27 -5.11 -3.60 -0.27
N ARG A 28 -5.21 -4.88 -0.65
CA ARG A 28 -4.09 -5.59 -1.32
C ARG A 28 -3.75 -4.99 -2.68
N GLU A 29 -4.76 -4.66 -3.48
CA GLU A 29 -4.54 -3.99 -4.78
C GLU A 29 -3.96 -2.58 -4.59
N GLY A 30 -4.47 -1.86 -3.59
CA GLY A 30 -3.98 -0.53 -3.22
C GLY A 30 -2.56 -0.53 -2.66
N LEU A 31 -2.13 -1.58 -1.95
CA LEU A 31 -0.75 -1.79 -1.54
C LEU A 31 0.19 -1.86 -2.75
N SER A 32 -0.17 -2.68 -3.76
CA SER A 32 0.60 -2.77 -5.01
C SER A 32 0.66 -1.42 -5.72
N TYR A 33 -0.48 -0.74 -5.84
CA TYR A 33 -0.56 0.60 -6.43
C TYR A 33 0.32 1.61 -5.70
N SER A 34 0.27 1.62 -4.36
CA SER A 34 1.04 2.56 -3.53
C SER A 34 2.53 2.27 -3.64
N ALA A 35 2.93 1.00 -3.60
CA ALA A 35 4.33 0.60 -3.75
C ALA A 35 4.86 0.98 -5.14
N GLU A 36 4.07 0.81 -6.20
CA GLU A 36 4.46 1.25 -7.54
C GLU A 36 4.54 2.77 -7.67
N THR A 37 3.67 3.52 -6.98
CA THR A 37 3.67 4.98 -7.01
C THR A 37 4.85 5.56 -6.25
N VAL A 38 5.21 4.96 -5.10
CA VAL A 38 6.32 5.41 -4.25
C VAL A 38 7.68 4.95 -4.79
N HIS A 39 7.79 3.67 -5.19
CA HIS A 39 9.07 3.03 -5.51
C HIS A 39 9.24 2.69 -7.00
N GLY A 40 8.28 3.04 -7.86
CA GLY A 40 8.27 2.65 -9.27
C GLY A 40 7.93 1.16 -9.48
N LYS A 41 7.97 0.68 -10.72
CA LYS A 41 7.67 -0.73 -11.03
C LYS A 41 8.70 -1.67 -10.44
N GLU A 42 8.26 -2.86 -10.01
CA GLU A 42 9.18 -3.92 -9.60
C GLU A 42 10.10 -4.32 -10.77
N THR A 43 11.39 -4.40 -10.49
CA THR A 43 12.42 -4.72 -11.49
C THR A 43 13.05 -6.09 -11.20
N ASP A 44 13.82 -6.64 -12.16
CA ASP A 44 14.59 -7.88 -11.93
C ASP A 44 15.57 -7.77 -10.76
N ALA A 45 16.10 -6.57 -10.52
CA ALA A 45 16.96 -6.30 -9.37
C ALA A 45 16.21 -6.52 -8.05
N HIS A 46 14.98 -6.01 -7.93
CA HIS A 46 14.15 -6.22 -6.74
C HIS A 46 13.89 -7.71 -6.49
N ARG A 47 13.59 -8.47 -7.55
CA ARG A 47 13.35 -9.93 -7.45
C ARG A 47 14.59 -10.70 -7.02
N LEU A 48 15.77 -10.32 -7.52
CA LEU A 48 17.04 -10.92 -7.10
C LEU A 48 17.31 -10.64 -5.61
N LEU A 49 17.11 -9.41 -5.16
CA LEU A 49 17.30 -9.03 -3.76
C LEU A 49 16.35 -9.77 -2.81
N GLN A 50 15.06 -9.83 -3.16
CA GLN A 50 14.06 -10.61 -2.43
C GLN A 50 14.46 -12.10 -2.33
N HIS A 51 14.90 -12.70 -3.44
CA HIS A 51 15.35 -14.08 -3.46
C HIS A 51 16.59 -14.29 -2.58
N PHE A 52 17.54 -13.36 -2.61
CA PHE A 52 18.73 -13.39 -1.76
C PHE A 52 18.36 -13.32 -0.28
N LEU A 53 17.52 -12.37 0.12
CA LEU A 53 17.06 -12.26 1.51
C LEU A 53 16.38 -13.54 1.99
N ALA A 54 15.47 -14.09 1.18
CA ALA A 54 14.77 -15.32 1.50
C ALA A 54 15.72 -16.53 1.62
N MET A 55 16.71 -16.64 0.73
CA MET A 55 17.68 -17.74 0.72
C MET A 55 18.60 -17.73 1.94
N TYR A 56 19.02 -16.55 2.39
CA TYR A 56 19.94 -16.40 3.52
C TYR A 56 19.23 -16.13 4.85
N HIS A 57 17.89 -16.14 4.87
CA HIS A 57 17.07 -15.76 6.02
C HIS A 57 17.47 -14.41 6.63
N LEU A 58 17.74 -13.44 5.76
CA LEU A 58 18.12 -12.08 6.13
C LEU A 58 16.92 -11.16 5.99
N ASP A 59 16.90 -10.10 6.80
CA ASP A 59 16.01 -8.97 6.58
C ASP A 59 16.72 -7.81 5.85
N TRP A 60 15.97 -6.76 5.55
CA TRP A 60 16.52 -5.56 4.90
C TRP A 60 17.57 -4.84 5.76
N SER A 61 17.44 -4.89 7.08
CA SER A 61 18.40 -4.30 8.02
C SER A 61 19.75 -5.04 7.98
N ASP A 62 19.70 -6.38 7.92
CA ASP A 62 20.88 -7.23 7.73
C ASP A 62 21.56 -6.94 6.40
N LEU A 63 20.79 -6.76 5.32
CA LEU A 63 21.32 -6.44 4.00
C LEU A 63 22.05 -5.10 4.00
N VAL A 64 21.44 -4.06 4.58
CA VAL A 64 22.05 -2.73 4.71
C VAL A 64 23.33 -2.81 5.55
N SER A 65 23.30 -3.55 6.66
CA SER A 65 24.47 -3.76 7.52
C SER A 65 25.62 -4.46 6.78
N ARG A 66 25.30 -5.49 6.00
CA ARG A 66 26.28 -6.24 5.19
C ARG A 66 26.83 -5.43 4.01
N TYR A 67 26.01 -4.58 3.41
CA TYR A 67 26.44 -3.64 2.38
C TYR A 67 27.49 -2.67 2.95
N HIS A 68 27.24 -2.11 4.13
CA HIS A 68 28.19 -1.25 4.84
C HIS A 68 29.49 -1.98 5.22
N ALA A 69 29.39 -3.26 5.58
CA ALA A 69 30.53 -4.10 5.87
C ALA A 69 31.30 -4.57 4.61
N GLY A 70 30.84 -4.23 3.40
CA GLY A 70 31.45 -4.67 2.14
C GLY A 70 31.42 -6.20 1.96
N SER A 71 30.48 -6.88 2.63
CA SER A 71 30.42 -8.35 2.72
C SER A 71 29.35 -8.95 1.80
N LEU A 72 28.81 -8.18 0.86
CA LEU A 72 27.81 -8.64 -0.09
C LEU A 72 28.44 -9.14 -1.40
N PRO A 73 27.89 -10.21 -2.01
CA PRO A 73 28.30 -10.65 -3.33
C PRO A 73 28.09 -9.55 -4.39
N GLU A 74 28.96 -9.50 -5.39
CA GLU A 74 28.93 -8.51 -6.48
C GLU A 74 27.56 -8.43 -7.19
N PRO A 75 26.85 -9.53 -7.52
CA PRO A 75 25.52 -9.45 -8.14
C PRO A 75 24.47 -8.76 -7.26
N VAL A 76 24.61 -8.86 -5.92
CA VAL A 76 23.69 -8.22 -4.96
C VAL A 76 23.99 -6.72 -4.89
N VAL A 77 25.26 -6.34 -4.91
CA VAL A 77 25.69 -4.93 -4.93
C VAL A 77 25.25 -4.24 -6.23
N GLU A 78 25.41 -4.90 -7.37
CA GLU A 78 24.91 -4.41 -8.67
C GLU A 78 23.39 -4.26 -8.66
N ALA A 79 22.66 -5.25 -8.13
CA ALA A 79 21.21 -5.17 -8.00
C ALA A 79 20.77 -4.01 -7.08
N ILE A 80 21.49 -3.75 -5.98
CA ILE A 80 21.24 -2.60 -5.09
C ILE A 80 21.38 -1.28 -5.85
N ASN A 81 22.45 -1.13 -6.63
CA ASN A 81 22.69 0.07 -7.42
C ASN A 81 21.65 0.23 -8.53
N ALA A 82 21.27 -0.86 -9.21
CA ALA A 82 20.26 -0.89 -10.26
C ALA A 82 18.84 -0.60 -9.73
N ALA A 83 18.56 -0.91 -8.46
CA ALA A 83 17.30 -0.59 -7.79
C ALA A 83 17.19 0.88 -7.36
N GLY A 84 18.20 1.72 -7.65
CA GLY A 84 18.18 3.15 -7.30
C GLY A 84 18.77 3.44 -5.92
N GLY A 85 19.66 2.58 -5.42
CA GLY A 85 20.37 2.78 -4.17
C GLY A 85 19.68 2.17 -2.95
N ARG A 86 20.36 2.22 -1.81
CA ARG A 86 19.94 1.55 -0.57
C ARG A 86 18.58 2.03 -0.03
N GLU A 87 18.25 3.30 -0.27
CA GLU A 87 16.97 3.89 0.12
C GLU A 87 15.76 3.34 -0.65
N ASN A 88 15.95 2.76 -1.84
CA ASN A 88 14.88 2.20 -2.68
C ASN A 88 14.79 0.67 -2.63
N LEU A 89 15.60 0.02 -1.80
CA LEU A 89 15.66 -1.45 -1.75
C LEU A 89 14.41 -2.07 -1.15
N ASN A 90 13.92 -1.44 -0.08
CA ASN A 90 12.73 -1.90 0.59
C ASN A 90 11.54 -1.19 -0.04
N ARG A 91 10.76 -1.92 -0.85
CA ARG A 91 9.48 -1.46 -1.41
C ARG A 91 8.38 -1.36 -0.35
N HIS A 92 8.75 -1.05 0.88
CA HIS A 92 7.84 -0.86 2.00
C HIS A 92 7.14 0.49 1.86
N VAL A 93 5.86 0.49 2.12
CA VAL A 93 5.04 1.70 2.12
C VAL A 93 4.58 1.88 3.55
N ASP A 94 4.92 3.01 4.15
CA ASP A 94 4.46 3.30 5.51
C ASP A 94 2.93 3.51 5.55
N GLY A 95 2.35 3.49 6.75
CA GLY A 95 0.89 3.58 6.91
C GLY A 95 0.29 4.85 6.30
N ARG A 96 0.96 5.99 6.39
CA ARG A 96 0.48 7.26 5.84
C ARG A 96 0.54 7.26 4.32
N GLN A 97 1.66 6.81 3.74
CA GLN A 97 1.83 6.66 2.30
C GLN A 97 0.77 5.72 1.73
N LEU A 98 0.47 4.62 2.43
CA LEU A 98 -0.57 3.69 2.03
C LEU A 98 -1.96 4.33 2.10
N CYS A 99 -2.28 5.10 3.14
CA CYS A 99 -3.56 5.82 3.20
C CYS A 99 -3.76 6.76 2.01
N TRP A 100 -2.72 7.52 1.63
CA TRP A 100 -2.77 8.40 0.46
C TRP A 100 -2.88 7.62 -0.84
N GLY A 101 -2.10 6.53 -0.99
CA GLY A 101 -2.20 5.68 -2.17
C GLY A 101 -3.58 5.00 -2.30
N LEU A 102 -4.20 4.57 -1.19
CA LEU A 102 -5.56 4.03 -1.19
C LEU A 102 -6.61 5.08 -1.55
N ARG A 103 -6.44 6.34 -1.13
CA ARG A 103 -7.29 7.45 -1.57
C ARG A 103 -7.22 7.62 -3.08
N ASP A 104 -6.01 7.78 -3.60
CA ASP A 104 -5.78 8.06 -5.01
C ASP A 104 -6.25 6.88 -5.87
N TYR A 105 -5.98 5.65 -5.42
CA TYR A 105 -6.48 4.43 -6.04
C TYR A 105 -8.02 4.35 -6.04
N SER A 106 -8.68 4.74 -4.94
CA SER A 106 -10.14 4.78 -4.86
C SER A 106 -10.73 5.81 -5.83
N LEU A 107 -10.16 7.02 -5.86
CA LEU A 107 -10.56 8.09 -6.78
C LEU A 107 -10.35 7.71 -8.24
N GLN A 108 -9.24 7.03 -8.55
CA GLN A 108 -8.97 6.55 -9.90
C GLN A 108 -9.99 5.48 -10.34
N ARG A 109 -10.43 4.61 -9.42
CA ARG A 109 -11.34 3.50 -9.75
C ARG A 109 -12.81 3.90 -9.79
N TRP A 110 -13.23 4.78 -8.90
CA TRP A 110 -14.65 5.09 -8.67
C TRP A 110 -14.99 6.58 -8.72
N GLY A 111 -13.98 7.45 -8.82
CA GLY A 111 -14.20 8.90 -8.81
C GLY A 111 -15.00 9.35 -7.59
N LEU A 112 -16.07 10.09 -7.84
CA LEU A 112 -16.97 10.61 -6.79
C LEU A 112 -17.71 9.51 -6.01
N LEU A 113 -17.78 8.28 -6.53
CA LEU A 113 -18.41 7.15 -5.82
C LEU A 113 -17.45 6.45 -4.85
N ALA A 114 -16.17 6.84 -4.80
CA ALA A 114 -15.15 6.23 -3.95
C ALA A 114 -15.60 6.12 -2.49
N ARG A 115 -16.12 7.21 -1.92
CA ARG A 115 -16.63 7.25 -0.55
C ARG A 115 -17.76 6.23 -0.34
N THR A 116 -18.78 6.25 -1.21
CA THR A 116 -19.94 5.36 -1.09
C THR A 116 -19.55 3.88 -1.16
N VAL A 117 -18.58 3.55 -2.02
CA VAL A 117 -18.06 2.18 -2.13
C VAL A 117 -17.35 1.76 -0.84
N LEU A 118 -16.44 2.59 -0.32
CA LEU A 118 -15.73 2.31 0.92
C LEU A 118 -16.68 2.20 2.13
N GLU A 119 -17.67 3.09 2.23
CA GLU A 119 -18.70 3.07 3.26
C GLU A 119 -19.55 1.79 3.20
N SER A 120 -19.87 1.30 2.00
CA SER A 120 -20.58 0.02 1.82
C SER A 120 -19.80 -1.18 2.38
N TRP A 121 -18.48 -1.03 2.52
CA TRP A 121 -17.58 -2.01 3.12
C TRP A 121 -17.27 -1.73 4.59
N LYS A 122 -17.96 -0.76 5.20
CA LYS A 122 -17.74 -0.28 6.58
C LYS A 122 -16.35 0.32 6.80
N VAL A 123 -15.72 0.79 5.72
CA VAL A 123 -14.46 1.54 5.76
C VAL A 123 -14.83 3.03 5.73
N THR A 124 -14.71 3.70 6.87
CA THR A 124 -15.18 5.09 7.03
C THR A 124 -14.08 6.04 7.48
N SER A 125 -12.88 5.53 7.74
CA SER A 125 -11.73 6.30 8.24
C SER A 125 -10.42 5.68 7.77
N THR A 126 -9.33 6.45 7.83
CA THR A 126 -7.99 5.94 7.51
C THR A 126 -7.56 4.83 8.48
N GLY A 127 -7.99 4.89 9.73
CA GLY A 127 -7.76 3.83 10.72
C GLY A 127 -8.38 2.47 10.34
N ASP A 128 -9.45 2.47 9.53
CA ASP A 128 -10.02 1.22 9.01
C ASP A 128 -9.08 0.52 8.02
N PHE A 129 -8.31 1.27 7.24
CA PHE A 129 -7.25 0.68 6.40
C PHE A 129 -6.17 0.02 7.26
N GLY A 130 -5.75 0.70 8.34
CA GLY A 130 -4.81 0.13 9.30
C GLY A 130 -5.31 -1.19 9.88
N ARG A 131 -6.57 -1.26 10.31
CA ARG A 131 -7.16 -2.51 10.85
C ARG A 131 -7.17 -3.65 9.82
N ILE A 132 -7.40 -3.34 8.55
CA ILE A 132 -7.33 -4.32 7.46
C ILE A 132 -5.87 -4.79 7.25
N VAL A 133 -4.91 -3.88 7.23
CA VAL A 133 -3.46 -4.17 7.08
C VAL A 133 -2.95 -5.03 8.23
N PHE A 134 -3.28 -4.68 9.46
CA PHE A 134 -2.93 -5.47 10.65
C PHE A 134 -3.60 -6.85 10.64
N GLY A 135 -4.80 -6.97 10.06
CA GLY A 135 -5.41 -8.28 9.80
C GLY A 135 -4.56 -9.20 8.91
N PHE A 136 -3.87 -8.65 7.90
CA PHE A 136 -2.92 -9.43 7.09
C PHE A 136 -1.69 -9.86 7.89
N ILE A 137 -1.19 -8.98 8.76
CA ILE A 137 -0.01 -9.25 9.61
C ILE A 137 -0.33 -10.36 10.62
N GLU A 138 -1.47 -10.29 11.30
CA GLU A 138 -1.90 -11.30 12.29
C GLU A 138 -2.06 -12.69 11.68
N LEU A 139 -2.34 -12.76 10.38
CA LEU A 139 -2.43 -13.99 9.62
C LEU A 139 -1.16 -14.31 8.84
N ASP A 140 0.01 -13.74 9.16
CA ASP A 140 1.30 -14.02 8.49
C ASP A 140 1.25 -13.87 6.95
N MET A 141 0.27 -13.11 6.43
CA MET A 141 0.14 -12.84 4.99
C MET A 141 0.96 -11.60 4.58
N MET A 142 1.44 -10.84 5.56
CA MET A 142 2.27 -9.67 5.41
C MET A 142 3.23 -9.57 6.60
N GLN A 143 4.44 -9.04 6.38
CA GLN A 143 5.38 -8.74 7.45
C GLN A 143 5.25 -7.28 7.87
N LYS A 144 5.22 -7.02 9.18
CA LYS A 144 5.33 -5.66 9.72
C LYS A 144 6.78 -5.27 9.93
N GLN A 145 7.08 -3.98 9.91
CA GLN A 145 8.32 -3.44 10.44
C GLN A 145 8.20 -3.17 11.95
N ALA A 146 9.34 -3.03 12.63
CA ALA A 146 9.39 -2.81 14.07
C ALA A 146 8.67 -1.51 14.48
N ASP A 147 8.74 -0.50 13.62
CA ASP A 147 8.16 0.83 13.85
C ASP A 147 6.73 0.97 13.31
N ASP A 148 6.22 -0.01 12.56
CA ASP A 148 4.85 0.04 12.03
C ASP A 148 3.84 -0.11 13.18
N LYS A 149 2.96 0.90 13.29
CA LYS A 149 1.93 0.95 14.31
C LYS A 149 0.57 1.25 13.71
N LEU A 150 -0.49 0.84 14.41
CA LEU A 150 -1.85 1.08 13.93
C LEU A 150 -2.15 2.59 13.91
N GLU A 151 -1.53 3.34 14.82
CA GLU A 151 -1.60 4.79 14.94
C GLU A 151 -1.08 5.54 13.70
N ASP A 152 -0.24 4.90 12.87
CA ASP A 152 0.24 5.51 11.61
C ASP A 152 -0.90 5.70 10.59
N PHE A 153 -2.02 5.01 10.79
CA PHE A 153 -3.21 5.06 9.96
C PHE A 153 -4.30 5.97 10.52
N GLU A 154 -4.21 6.39 11.79
CA GLU A 154 -5.26 7.18 12.43
C GLU A 154 -5.15 8.66 12.02
N ASP A 155 -6.30 9.27 11.73
CA ASP A 155 -6.46 10.70 11.38
C ASP A 155 -5.50 11.24 10.30
N VAL A 156 -5.17 10.42 9.29
CA VAL A 156 -4.29 10.86 8.18
C VAL A 156 -5.01 11.88 7.28
N TYR A 157 -6.30 11.67 7.02
CA TYR A 157 -7.21 12.62 6.39
C TYR A 157 -8.68 12.29 6.70
N SER A 158 -9.56 13.28 6.55
CA SER A 158 -11.02 13.05 6.56
C SER A 158 -11.48 12.53 5.20
N PHE A 159 -12.36 11.52 5.21
CA PHE A 159 -12.98 11.00 3.98
C PHE A 159 -13.87 12.06 3.30
N ASP A 160 -14.51 12.94 4.07
CA ASP A 160 -15.29 14.06 3.54
C ASP A 160 -14.41 14.94 2.64
N ASP A 161 -13.28 15.39 3.19
CA ASP A 161 -12.32 16.23 2.47
C ASP A 161 -11.66 15.49 1.30
N ALA A 162 -11.34 14.21 1.48
CA ALA A 162 -10.58 13.44 0.52
C ALA A 162 -11.38 13.07 -0.74
N PHE A 163 -12.69 12.87 -0.62
CA PHE A 163 -13.54 12.32 -1.68
C PHE A 163 -14.61 13.30 -2.21
N GLU A 164 -14.92 14.39 -1.51
CA GLU A 164 -15.96 15.35 -1.95
C GLU A 164 -15.41 16.58 -2.69
N LYS A 165 -14.12 16.88 -2.58
CA LYS A 165 -13.49 18.11 -3.15
C LYS A 165 -13.33 18.12 -4.69
N GLY A 166 -13.97 17.19 -5.42
CA GLY A 166 -13.89 17.10 -6.88
C GLY A 166 -14.88 17.98 -7.65
N PHE A 167 -15.86 18.61 -7.00
CA PHE A 167 -16.91 19.36 -7.69
C PHE A 167 -16.59 20.86 -7.84
N HIS A 168 -15.48 21.18 -8.52
CA HIS A 168 -15.40 22.44 -9.25
C HIS A 168 -15.90 22.19 -10.67
N LEU A 169 -17.23 22.20 -10.81
CA LEU A 169 -17.83 22.43 -12.13
C LEU A 169 -17.34 23.81 -12.56
N GLY A 170 -16.34 23.83 -13.42
CA GLY A 170 -16.03 24.99 -14.24
C GLY A 170 -17.21 25.23 -15.17
N TRP A 171 -18.31 25.74 -14.63
CA TRP A 171 -19.31 26.42 -15.43
C TRP A 171 -18.61 27.68 -15.90
N SER A 172 -17.98 27.62 -17.08
CA SER A 172 -17.74 28.83 -17.83
C SER A 172 -19.13 29.35 -18.18
N GLU A 173 -19.61 30.35 -17.43
CA GLU A 173 -20.66 31.23 -17.93
C GLU A 173 -20.16 31.76 -19.27
N SER A 174 -20.66 31.19 -20.37
CA SER A 174 -20.60 31.86 -21.65
C SER A 174 -21.44 33.12 -21.47
N PRO A 175 -20.87 34.34 -21.53
CA PRO A 175 -21.69 35.53 -21.49
C PRO A 175 -22.65 35.45 -22.69
N GLY A 176 -23.95 35.42 -22.38
CA GLY A 176 -25.00 35.55 -23.37
C GLY A 176 -24.77 36.85 -24.13
N ASN A 177 -24.42 36.74 -25.41
CA ASN A 177 -24.46 37.89 -26.31
C ASN A 177 -25.85 37.93 -26.93
N GLU A 178 -26.81 38.48 -26.18
CA GLU A 178 -27.98 39.15 -26.75
C GLU A 178 -27.59 40.57 -27.14
N SER A 179 -28.35 41.12 -28.11
CA SER A 179 -28.31 42.49 -28.69
C SER A 179 -27.23 42.72 -29.75
N GLU A 180 -27.52 43.24 -30.95
CA GLU A 180 -28.74 43.78 -31.57
C GLU A 180 -28.53 43.79 -33.10
#